data_AF-A0A9W6HCK1-F1
#
_entry.id   AF-A0A9W6HCK1-F1
#
_cell.length_a   1.000
_cell.length_b   1.000
_cell.length_c   1.000
_cell.angle_alpha   90.00
_cell.angle_beta   90.00
_cell.angle_gamma   90.00
#
_symmetry.space_group_name_H-M   'P 1'
#
loop_
_entity.id
_entity.type
_entity.pdbx_description
1 polymer ?
#
loop_
_entity_poly.entity_id
_entity_poly.type
_entity_poly.pdbx_seq_one_letter_code
_entity_poly.pdbx_strand_id
1 'polypeptide(L)'
;MPESVEQWWARRQWTKALDTPYVIGQYRAEWERYPVLIRQYHPDLNHGVVLTQIPPAADVYLVWECDAGHRFVATPAEQRARPAGSRRRSTWCPECTALATARRVVTPSPDAGTYVCGHARDPRWIENDPDDDRCYLCRRLDRETLTREQLVTMAAPRSRVEVSQATNTGGRFAWQCEHGHPSYEATIEKILGGRRCPVCRHARAGADAVPVGDAFVSRWAPAPASAAEPELRRRLGERLEVDLGNNAVRVARPFFSHLEVWPDIIIPELRVAIEYDTTGRDGLEHVGRREDTDKRKDRLLRGVGWEVVRIRCGKLRPIGPFDLTASGVTNALVDRIVDRLGEIRGELIVGAYRR
;
A
#
# COMPACT_ATOMS: atom_id res chain seq x y z
N MET A 1 -1.18 17.06 -41.28
CA MET A 1 -0.11 16.92 -40.27
C MET A 1 -0.74 17.02 -38.91
N PRO A 2 -0.33 16.20 -37.92
CA PRO A 2 -0.89 16.30 -36.58
C PRO A 2 -0.54 17.66 -35.97
N GLU A 3 -1.50 18.25 -35.28
CA GLU A 3 -1.39 19.56 -34.64
C GLU A 3 -1.55 19.42 -33.12
N SER A 4 -1.30 20.49 -32.34
CA SER A 4 -1.53 20.44 -30.89
C SER A 4 -3.01 20.25 -30.57
N VAL A 5 -3.33 19.70 -29.40
CA VAL A 5 -4.72 19.50 -28.98
C VAL A 5 -5.55 20.79 -28.96
N GLU A 6 -4.93 21.92 -28.62
CA GLU A 6 -5.59 23.25 -28.64
C GLU A 6 -5.94 23.68 -30.08
N GLN A 7 -4.97 23.59 -31.00
CA GLN A 7 -5.18 23.94 -32.40
C GLN A 7 -6.23 23.04 -33.05
N TRP A 8 -6.16 21.74 -32.74
CA TRP A 8 -7.14 20.77 -33.19
C TRP A 8 -8.55 21.08 -32.66
N TRP A 9 -8.68 21.39 -31.37
CA TRP A 9 -9.97 21.71 -30.77
C TRP A 9 -10.57 22.99 -31.37
N ALA A 10 -9.77 24.06 -31.46
CA ALA A 10 -10.18 25.34 -32.05
C ALA A 10 -10.65 25.18 -33.51
N ARG A 11 -9.90 24.39 -34.30
CA ARG A 11 -10.28 24.09 -35.68
C ARG A 11 -11.59 23.32 -35.77
N ARG A 12 -11.84 22.37 -34.85
CA ARG A 12 -13.10 21.61 -34.80
C ARG A 12 -14.27 22.48 -34.36
N GLN A 13 -14.07 23.42 -33.45
CA GLN A 13 -15.08 24.42 -33.08
C GLN A 13 -15.50 25.25 -34.28
N TRP A 14 -14.51 25.74 -35.04
CA TRP A 14 -14.77 26.51 -36.25
C TRP A 14 -15.46 25.69 -37.33
N THR A 15 -14.97 24.48 -37.66
CA THR A 15 -15.56 23.65 -38.72
C THR A 15 -16.97 23.16 -38.40
N LYS A 16 -17.27 22.88 -37.13
CA LYS A 16 -18.61 22.42 -36.71
C LYS A 16 -19.55 23.55 -36.30
N ALA A 17 -19.05 24.79 -36.21
CA ALA A 17 -19.76 25.95 -35.67
C ALA A 17 -20.38 25.67 -34.28
N LEU A 18 -19.60 25.02 -33.40
CA LEU A 18 -20.02 24.63 -32.05
C LEU A 18 -18.89 24.90 -31.04
N ASP A 19 -19.22 25.48 -29.88
CA ASP A 19 -18.26 25.69 -28.79
C ASP A 19 -17.75 24.36 -28.20
N THR A 20 -18.58 23.32 -28.24
CA THR A 20 -18.19 21.95 -27.86
C THR A 20 -18.40 21.03 -29.07
N PRO A 21 -17.36 20.80 -29.90
CA PRO A 21 -17.49 20.09 -31.18
C PRO A 21 -17.86 18.61 -31.02
N TYR A 22 -17.50 18.03 -29.87
CA TYR A 22 -17.78 16.66 -29.48
C TYR A 22 -18.18 16.62 -28.01
N VAL A 23 -19.30 15.98 -27.69
CA VAL A 23 -19.78 15.85 -26.31
C VAL A 23 -18.95 14.83 -25.52
N ILE A 24 -18.82 15.02 -24.21
CA ILE A 24 -18.14 14.05 -23.35
C ILE A 24 -18.86 12.70 -23.46
N GLY A 25 -18.10 11.64 -23.74
CA GLY A 25 -18.62 10.29 -23.96
C GLY A 25 -18.88 9.92 -25.42
N GLN A 26 -18.76 10.84 -26.38
CA GLN A 26 -19.09 10.59 -27.79
C GLN A 26 -18.34 9.38 -28.40
N TYR A 27 -17.07 9.21 -28.07
CA TYR A 27 -16.21 8.12 -28.56
C TYR A 27 -15.93 7.05 -27.49
N ARG A 28 -16.82 6.89 -26.50
CA ARG A 28 -16.61 5.98 -25.36
C ARG A 28 -16.44 4.52 -25.81
N ALA A 29 -17.29 4.04 -26.72
CA ALA A 29 -17.31 2.65 -27.17
C ALA A 29 -16.06 2.27 -27.98
N GLU A 30 -15.42 3.24 -28.62
CA GLU A 30 -14.17 3.02 -29.32
C GLU A 30 -12.98 3.02 -28.36
N TRP A 31 -13.00 3.85 -27.32
CA TRP A 31 -11.94 3.92 -26.33
C TRP A 31 -11.98 2.80 -25.28
N GLU A 32 -13.15 2.25 -24.94
CA GLU A 32 -13.28 1.18 -23.93
C GLU A 32 -12.49 -0.09 -24.28
N ARG A 33 -12.22 -0.30 -25.57
CA ARG A 33 -11.39 -1.40 -26.09
C ARG A 33 -9.91 -1.26 -25.74
N TYR A 34 -9.51 -0.08 -25.26
CA TYR A 34 -8.13 0.28 -24.91
C TYR A 34 -8.04 0.77 -23.45
N PRO A 35 -8.38 -0.08 -22.45
CA PRO A 35 -8.41 0.32 -21.04
C PRO A 35 -7.03 0.78 -20.52
N VAL A 36 -5.96 0.32 -21.16
CA VAL A 36 -4.60 0.77 -20.84
C VAL A 36 -4.38 2.22 -21.26
N LEU A 37 -4.87 2.63 -22.44
CA LEU A 37 -4.70 4.00 -22.93
C LEU A 37 -5.56 4.98 -22.16
N ILE A 38 -6.75 4.55 -21.73
CA ILE A 38 -7.61 5.34 -20.83
C ILE A 38 -6.85 5.73 -19.56
N ARG A 39 -6.05 4.81 -18.99
CA ARG A 39 -5.25 5.09 -17.78
C ARG A 39 -4.06 6.01 -18.02
N GLN A 40 -3.60 6.12 -19.27
CA GLN A 40 -2.45 6.97 -19.63
C GLN A 40 -2.85 8.39 -20.02
N TYR A 41 -4.14 8.63 -20.21
CA TYR A 41 -4.65 9.92 -20.66
C TYR A 41 -5.10 10.78 -19.47
N HIS A 42 -4.64 12.02 -19.45
CA HIS A 42 -5.02 13.00 -18.43
C HIS A 42 -5.54 14.26 -19.12
N PRO A 43 -6.82 14.66 -18.91
CA PRO A 43 -7.37 15.88 -19.49
C PRO A 43 -6.59 17.14 -19.09
N ASP A 44 -6.04 17.18 -17.87
CA ASP A 44 -5.26 18.33 -17.39
C ASP A 44 -3.95 18.54 -18.18
N LEU A 45 -3.38 17.47 -18.75
CA LEU A 45 -2.22 17.55 -19.64
C LEU A 45 -2.60 17.92 -21.09
N ASN A 46 -3.90 17.91 -21.40
CA ASN A 46 -4.45 18.08 -22.74
C ASN A 46 -5.50 19.20 -22.80
N HIS A 47 -5.26 20.28 -22.02
CA HIS A 47 -6.07 21.50 -22.02
C HIS A 47 -7.55 21.27 -21.71
N GLY A 48 -7.84 20.31 -20.83
CA GLY A 48 -9.20 19.98 -20.37
C GLY A 48 -10.03 19.19 -21.36
N VAL A 49 -9.51 18.85 -22.55
CA VAL A 49 -10.19 17.98 -23.50
C VAL A 49 -10.23 16.56 -22.93
N VAL A 50 -11.40 15.92 -22.91
CA VAL A 50 -11.54 14.56 -22.41
C VAL A 50 -11.28 13.56 -23.53
N LEU A 51 -10.62 12.43 -23.26
CA LEU A 51 -10.29 11.41 -24.26
C LEU A 51 -11.50 10.98 -25.11
N THR A 52 -12.66 10.81 -24.47
CA THR A 52 -13.92 10.42 -25.14
C THR A 52 -14.50 11.48 -26.09
N GLN A 53 -13.92 12.68 -26.15
CA GLN A 53 -14.25 13.71 -27.14
C GLN A 53 -13.31 13.67 -28.35
N ILE A 54 -12.28 12.82 -28.31
CA ILE A 54 -11.27 12.70 -29.36
C ILE A 54 -11.54 11.41 -30.14
N PRO A 55 -11.83 11.49 -31.46
CA PRO A 55 -11.93 10.30 -32.29
C PRO A 55 -10.62 9.51 -32.25
N PRO A 56 -10.65 8.17 -32.16
CA PRO A 56 -9.43 7.37 -32.26
C PRO A 56 -8.63 7.63 -33.55
N ALA A 57 -9.29 7.95 -34.65
CA ALA A 57 -8.62 8.27 -35.92
C ALA A 57 -8.15 9.73 -36.03
N ALA A 58 -8.22 10.53 -34.97
CA ALA A 58 -7.83 11.93 -35.04
C ALA A 58 -6.31 12.10 -35.16
N ASP A 59 -5.90 12.90 -36.12
CA ASP A 59 -4.51 13.38 -36.28
C ASP A 59 -4.25 14.56 -35.34
N VAL A 60 -4.15 14.28 -34.04
CA VAL A 60 -3.91 15.25 -32.98
C VAL A 60 -2.80 14.76 -32.06
N TYR A 61 -1.86 15.62 -31.71
CA TYR A 61 -0.86 15.29 -30.69
C TYR A 61 -1.44 15.44 -29.30
N LEU A 62 -1.32 14.36 -28.52
CA LEU A 62 -1.76 14.29 -27.14
C LEU A 62 -0.59 13.97 -26.23
N VAL A 63 -0.64 14.49 -25.01
CA VAL A 63 0.30 14.16 -23.95
C VAL A 63 -0.24 12.96 -23.18
N TRP A 64 0.58 11.91 -23.09
CA TRP A 64 0.30 10.68 -22.37
C TRP A 64 1.27 10.52 -21.21
N GLU A 65 0.83 9.92 -20.11
CA GLU A 65 1.67 9.58 -18.97
C GLU A 65 1.52 8.07 -18.67
N CYS A 66 2.62 7.31 -18.60
CA CYS A 66 2.51 5.88 -18.30
C CYS A 66 2.44 5.60 -16.78
N ASP A 67 2.09 4.36 -16.38
CA ASP A 67 2.05 3.94 -14.96
C ASP A 67 3.39 4.13 -14.20
N ALA A 68 4.50 4.31 -14.93
CA ALA A 68 5.83 4.61 -14.36
C ALA A 68 6.15 6.12 -14.29
N GLY A 69 5.24 6.99 -14.72
CA GLY A 69 5.37 8.45 -14.67
C GLY A 69 6.05 9.11 -15.88
N HIS A 70 6.43 8.35 -16.91
CA HIS A 70 7.05 8.92 -18.11
C HIS A 70 6.01 9.63 -18.98
N ARG A 71 6.32 10.86 -19.42
CA ARG A 71 5.45 11.71 -20.23
C ARG A 71 5.94 11.77 -21.67
N PHE A 72 5.05 11.51 -22.62
CA PHE A 72 5.40 11.51 -24.04
C PHE A 72 4.25 12.00 -24.91
N VAL A 73 4.61 12.58 -26.06
CA VAL A 73 3.66 13.09 -27.05
C VAL A 73 3.46 12.06 -28.14
N ALA A 74 2.21 11.73 -28.44
CA ALA A 74 1.85 10.81 -29.52
C ALA A 74 0.42 11.06 -29.99
N THR A 75 0.14 10.75 -31.25
CA THR A 75 -1.22 10.71 -31.77
C THR A 75 -2.00 9.51 -31.22
N PRO A 76 -3.35 9.57 -31.18
CA PRO A 76 -4.19 8.41 -30.94
C PRO A 76 -3.79 7.17 -31.75
N ALA A 77 -3.49 7.33 -33.03
CA ALA A 77 -3.11 6.23 -33.92
C ALA A 77 -1.76 5.62 -33.53
N GLU A 78 -0.75 6.45 -33.28
CA GLU A 78 0.58 5.99 -32.84
C GLU A 78 0.52 5.29 -31.48
N GLN A 79 -0.25 5.84 -30.53
CA GLN A 79 -0.40 5.25 -29.20
C GLN A 79 -1.16 3.90 -29.24
N ARG A 80 -2.07 3.72 -30.20
CA ARG A 80 -2.71 2.41 -30.44
C ARG A 80 -1.84 1.45 -31.24
N ALA A 81 -0.89 1.97 -32.03
CA ALA A 81 0.01 1.17 -32.84
C ALA A 81 1.01 0.44 -31.95
N ARG A 82 0.94 -0.89 -31.94
CA ARG A 82 1.84 -1.73 -31.16
C ARG A 82 3.19 -1.83 -31.87
N PRO A 83 4.34 -1.59 -31.22
CA PRO A 83 5.62 -1.98 -31.79
C PRO A 83 5.70 -3.50 -31.88
N ALA A 84 6.13 -4.00 -33.04
CA ALA A 84 6.33 -5.43 -33.26
C ALA A 84 7.36 -5.98 -32.25
N GLY A 85 7.08 -7.16 -31.67
CA GLY A 85 8.02 -7.88 -30.80
C GLY A 85 7.83 -7.73 -29.28
N SER A 86 6.96 -6.82 -28.79
CA SER A 86 6.68 -6.71 -27.35
C SER A 86 5.67 -7.76 -26.87
N ARG A 87 6.08 -8.66 -25.95
CA ARG A 87 5.21 -9.72 -25.39
C ARG A 87 4.26 -9.25 -24.30
N ARG A 88 4.36 -8.01 -23.82
CA ARG A 88 3.40 -7.47 -22.84
C ARG A 88 2.16 -6.93 -23.58
N ARG A 89 0.97 -7.30 -23.09
CA ARG A 89 -0.33 -6.82 -23.61
C ARG A 89 -0.68 -5.40 -23.15
N SER A 90 0.27 -4.62 -22.65
CA SER A 90 -0.01 -3.30 -22.09
C SER A 90 1.25 -2.44 -22.07
N THR A 91 1.04 -1.15 -22.34
CA THR A 91 1.99 -0.04 -22.16
C THR A 91 2.93 0.16 -23.34
N TRP A 92 2.45 0.89 -24.36
CA TRP A 92 3.41 1.61 -25.21
C TRP A 92 3.81 2.90 -24.50
N CYS A 93 5.11 3.08 -24.37
CA CYS A 93 5.77 4.28 -23.88
C CYS A 93 7.21 4.18 -24.43
N PRO A 94 7.71 5.18 -25.18
CA PRO A 94 9.03 5.12 -25.79
C PRO A 94 10.15 4.91 -24.77
N GLU A 95 10.08 5.60 -23.63
CA GLU A 95 11.06 5.50 -22.55
C GLU A 95 11.05 4.13 -21.88
N CYS A 96 9.87 3.60 -21.53
CA CYS A 96 9.75 2.24 -21.00
C CYS A 96 10.23 1.18 -22.00
N THR A 97 10.06 1.43 -23.30
CA THR A 97 10.51 0.52 -24.36
C THR A 97 12.04 0.55 -24.49
N ALA A 98 12.65 1.74 -24.44
CA ALA A 98 14.11 1.89 -24.44
C ALA A 98 14.77 1.26 -23.20
N LEU A 99 14.11 1.36 -22.04
CA LEU A 99 14.55 0.75 -20.78
C LEU A 99 14.23 -0.75 -20.71
N ALA A 100 13.39 -1.28 -21.58
CA ALA A 100 13.00 -2.68 -21.57
C ALA A 100 14.14 -3.55 -22.10
N THR A 101 14.93 -4.15 -21.20
CA THR A 101 15.84 -5.23 -21.56
C THR A 101 15.02 -6.41 -22.07
N ALA A 102 15.28 -6.87 -23.30
CA ALA A 102 14.66 -8.08 -23.83
C ALA A 102 15.05 -9.25 -22.92
N ARG A 103 14.11 -9.74 -22.10
CA ARG A 103 14.30 -11.02 -21.42
C ARG A 103 14.46 -12.07 -22.50
N ARG A 104 15.64 -12.70 -22.57
CA ARG A 104 15.85 -13.91 -23.36
C ARG A 104 14.71 -14.87 -23.07
N VAL A 105 13.94 -15.17 -24.11
CA VAL A 105 13.01 -16.28 -24.03
C VAL A 105 13.83 -17.50 -24.34
N VAL A 106 14.29 -18.12 -23.26
CA VAL A 106 14.71 -19.51 -23.28
C VAL A 106 13.44 -20.30 -23.57
N THR A 107 13.34 -20.83 -24.79
CA THR A 107 12.46 -21.98 -25.07
C THR A 107 12.73 -23.02 -23.97
N PRO A 108 11.72 -23.50 -23.23
CA PRO A 108 11.95 -24.58 -22.29
C PRO A 108 12.55 -25.73 -23.10
N SER A 109 13.79 -26.12 -22.79
CA SER A 109 14.28 -27.40 -23.29
C SER A 109 13.35 -28.47 -22.69
N PRO A 110 12.85 -29.41 -23.49
CA PRO A 110 12.11 -30.54 -22.95
C PRO A 110 13.04 -31.32 -22.02
N ASP A 111 12.56 -31.55 -20.80
CA ASP A 111 13.17 -32.29 -19.69
C ASP A 111 14.70 -32.22 -19.56
N ALA A 112 15.17 -31.34 -18.67
CA ALA A 112 16.54 -31.41 -18.15
C ALA A 112 16.80 -32.67 -17.31
N GLY A 113 15.83 -33.59 -17.23
CA GLY A 113 15.84 -34.78 -16.39
C GLY A 113 15.36 -34.50 -14.97
N THR A 114 15.42 -35.53 -14.14
CA THR A 114 15.05 -35.47 -12.72
C THR A 114 16.32 -35.73 -11.89
N TYR A 115 16.47 -35.05 -10.76
CA TYR A 115 17.49 -35.40 -9.76
C TYR A 115 17.17 -36.77 -9.14
N VAL A 116 18.15 -37.49 -8.56
CA VAL A 116 17.87 -38.79 -7.89
C VAL A 116 16.89 -38.66 -6.71
N CYS A 117 16.73 -37.46 -6.17
CA CYS A 117 15.70 -37.14 -5.17
C CYS A 117 14.29 -36.94 -5.74
N GLY A 118 14.04 -37.21 -7.03
CA GLY A 118 12.70 -37.17 -7.65
C GLY A 118 12.18 -35.79 -8.07
N HIS A 119 13.02 -34.75 -8.04
CA HIS A 119 12.63 -33.38 -8.41
C HIS A 119 13.11 -33.04 -9.83
N ALA A 120 12.28 -32.34 -10.60
CA ALA A 120 12.64 -31.92 -11.96
C ALA A 120 13.83 -30.94 -11.96
N ARG A 121 14.75 -31.11 -12.89
CA ARG A 121 15.87 -30.19 -13.10
C ARG A 121 15.38 -28.92 -13.80
N ASP A 122 15.82 -27.76 -13.32
CA ASP A 122 15.62 -26.51 -14.05
C ASP A 122 16.81 -26.31 -15.00
N PRO A 123 16.60 -26.35 -16.33
CA PRO A 123 17.69 -26.13 -17.28
C PRO A 123 18.35 -24.75 -17.16
N ARG A 124 17.71 -23.78 -16.49
CA ARG A 124 18.29 -22.46 -16.21
C ARG A 124 19.24 -22.47 -15.02
N TRP A 125 19.16 -23.49 -14.19
CA TRP A 125 19.89 -23.61 -12.94
C TRP A 125 20.19 -25.09 -12.66
N ILE A 126 21.14 -25.63 -13.41
CA ILE A 126 21.69 -26.97 -13.18
C ILE A 126 22.89 -26.80 -12.26
N GLU A 127 22.65 -26.94 -10.96
CA GLU A 127 23.75 -27.07 -10.01
C GLU A 127 24.25 -28.52 -10.07
N ASN A 128 25.50 -28.70 -10.51
CA ASN A 128 26.13 -30.00 -10.62
C ASN A 128 27.15 -30.15 -9.47
N ASP A 129 26.84 -31.05 -8.55
CA ASP A 129 27.80 -31.56 -7.58
C ASP A 129 28.18 -32.97 -8.05
N PRO A 130 29.45 -33.21 -8.43
CA PRO A 130 29.86 -34.49 -9.01
C PRO A 130 29.69 -35.67 -8.05
N ASP A 131 29.64 -35.42 -6.74
CA ASP A 131 29.56 -36.45 -5.71
C ASP A 131 28.13 -36.69 -5.20
N ASP A 132 27.16 -35.82 -5.53
CA ASP A 132 25.77 -35.93 -5.06
C ASP A 132 24.74 -35.36 -6.06
N ASP A 133 24.07 -36.26 -6.78
CA ASP A 133 23.10 -35.93 -7.83
C ASP A 133 21.69 -35.51 -7.32
N ARG A 134 21.56 -35.16 -6.04
CA ARG A 134 20.32 -34.60 -5.48
C ARG A 134 20.20 -33.10 -5.78
N CYS A 135 18.99 -32.54 -5.72
CA CYS A 135 18.80 -31.10 -5.87
C CYS A 135 19.39 -30.33 -4.68
N TYR A 136 19.77 -29.07 -4.90
CA TYR A 136 20.37 -28.22 -3.87
C TYR A 136 19.57 -28.18 -2.57
N LEU A 137 18.25 -28.01 -2.68
CA LEU A 137 17.40 -27.94 -1.49
C LEU A 137 17.45 -29.25 -0.68
N CYS A 138 17.46 -30.42 -1.32
CA CYS A 138 17.58 -31.69 -0.59
C CYS A 138 18.93 -31.80 0.12
N ARG A 139 20.04 -31.51 -0.56
CA ARG A 139 21.38 -31.51 0.07
C ARG A 139 21.49 -30.50 1.22
N ARG A 140 20.83 -29.33 1.06
CA ARG A 140 20.81 -28.27 2.09
C ARG A 140 20.03 -28.68 3.33
N LEU A 141 18.93 -29.43 3.15
CA LEU A 141 18.07 -29.90 4.24
C LEU A 141 18.73 -30.99 5.10
N ASP A 142 19.67 -31.78 4.56
CA ASP A 142 20.44 -32.75 5.37
C ASP A 142 21.26 -32.10 6.49
N ARG A 143 21.57 -30.81 6.35
CA ARG A 143 22.28 -30.00 7.36
C ARG A 143 21.34 -29.21 8.27
N GLU A 144 20.03 -29.42 8.13
CA GLU A 144 18.99 -28.74 8.88
C GLU A 144 18.23 -29.73 9.76
N THR A 145 17.59 -29.20 10.80
CA THR A 145 16.64 -29.99 11.62
C THR A 145 15.28 -30.14 10.94
N LEU A 146 15.00 -29.31 9.95
CA LEU A 146 13.74 -29.25 9.24
C LEU A 146 13.74 -30.22 8.05
N THR A 147 12.76 -31.12 7.97
CA THR A 147 12.57 -31.99 6.80
C THR A 147 11.82 -31.28 5.68
N ARG A 148 11.88 -31.81 4.45
CA ARG A 148 11.08 -31.29 3.32
C ARG A 148 9.58 -31.34 3.61
N GLU A 149 9.10 -32.41 4.23
CA GLU A 149 7.68 -32.57 4.60
C GLU A 149 7.23 -31.51 5.60
N GLN A 150 8.07 -31.23 6.60
CA GLN A 150 7.82 -30.14 7.56
C GLN A 150 7.82 -28.77 6.86
N LEU A 151 8.78 -28.53 5.95
CA LEU A 151 8.82 -27.30 5.15
C LEU A 151 7.53 -27.11 4.32
N VAL A 152 7.04 -28.18 3.68
CA VAL A 152 5.77 -28.16 2.92
C VAL A 152 4.58 -27.89 3.85
N THR A 153 4.57 -28.46 5.05
CA THR A 153 3.51 -28.23 6.04
C THR A 153 3.45 -26.77 6.51
N MET A 154 4.60 -26.12 6.62
CA MET A 154 4.71 -24.69 6.96
C MET A 154 4.28 -23.76 5.81
N ALA A 155 4.24 -24.25 4.57
CA ALA A 155 3.78 -23.46 3.44
C ALA A 155 2.26 -23.25 3.49
N ALA A 156 1.82 -22.08 3.06
CA ALA A 156 0.39 -21.81 2.90
C ALA A 156 -0.20 -22.77 1.85
N PRO A 157 -1.50 -23.15 1.93
CA PRO A 157 -2.10 -24.16 1.06
C PRO A 157 -1.81 -23.95 -0.44
N ARG A 158 -1.85 -22.70 -0.91
CA ARG A 158 -1.59 -22.33 -2.31
C ARG A 158 -0.15 -22.55 -2.79
N SER A 159 0.81 -22.71 -1.88
CA SER A 159 2.23 -22.86 -2.22
C SER A 159 2.80 -24.23 -1.86
N ARG A 160 2.01 -25.15 -1.28
CA ARG A 160 2.51 -26.46 -0.83
C ARG A 160 3.12 -27.29 -1.96
N VAL A 161 2.44 -27.35 -3.10
CA VAL A 161 2.91 -28.10 -4.28
C VAL A 161 4.17 -27.46 -4.86
N GLU A 162 4.23 -26.14 -4.93
CA GLU A 162 5.41 -25.43 -5.45
C GLU A 162 6.62 -25.61 -4.52
N VAL A 163 6.42 -25.56 -3.21
CA VAL A 163 7.48 -25.81 -2.22
C VAL A 163 7.92 -27.27 -2.25
N SER A 164 7.00 -28.23 -2.40
CA SER A 164 7.37 -29.65 -2.49
C SER A 164 8.22 -29.94 -3.72
N GLN A 165 8.01 -29.21 -4.81
CA GLN A 165 8.79 -29.34 -6.05
C GLN A 165 10.03 -28.42 -6.11
N ALA A 166 10.24 -27.55 -5.11
CA ALA A 166 11.35 -26.62 -5.12
C ALA A 166 12.70 -27.34 -5.09
N THR A 167 13.61 -26.90 -5.95
CA THR A 167 14.98 -27.45 -6.06
C THR A 167 16.04 -26.55 -5.46
N ASN A 168 15.70 -25.29 -5.14
CA ASN A 168 16.61 -24.28 -4.59
C ASN A 168 15.98 -23.56 -3.38
N THR A 169 16.79 -22.80 -2.63
CA THR A 169 16.31 -22.04 -1.47
C THR A 169 15.89 -20.60 -1.78
N GLY A 170 16.14 -20.12 -3.01
CA GLY A 170 15.90 -18.74 -3.44
C GLY A 170 14.45 -18.46 -3.87
N GLY A 171 13.67 -19.49 -4.16
CA GLY A 171 12.25 -19.37 -4.52
C GLY A 171 11.43 -18.69 -3.43
N ARG A 172 10.56 -17.75 -3.81
CA ARG A 172 9.63 -17.04 -2.91
C ARG A 172 8.29 -17.73 -2.92
N PHE A 173 7.79 -18.04 -1.73
CA PHE A 173 6.53 -18.74 -1.53
C PHE A 173 5.73 -18.10 -0.42
N ALA A 174 4.45 -18.46 -0.38
CA ALA A 174 3.56 -18.09 0.70
C ALA A 174 3.66 -19.07 1.86
N TRP A 175 3.82 -18.52 3.06
CA TRP A 175 3.98 -19.28 4.30
C TRP A 175 2.83 -18.98 5.24
N GLN A 176 2.35 -20.00 5.95
CA GLN A 176 1.36 -19.83 7.00
C GLN A 176 2.05 -19.53 8.34
N CYS A 177 1.39 -18.75 9.19
CA CYS A 177 1.84 -18.53 10.55
C CYS A 177 1.13 -19.48 11.50
N GLU A 178 1.87 -20.16 12.37
CA GLU A 178 1.32 -21.05 13.40
C GLU A 178 0.42 -20.32 14.41
N HIS A 179 0.62 -19.02 14.60
CA HIS A 179 -0.19 -18.19 15.50
C HIS A 179 -1.44 -17.61 14.80
N GLY A 180 -1.75 -18.04 13.58
CA GLY A 180 -2.95 -17.61 12.84
C GLY A 180 -2.84 -16.22 12.18
N HIS A 181 -1.66 -15.61 12.14
CA HIS A 181 -1.45 -14.36 11.39
C HIS A 181 -1.62 -14.56 9.87
N PRO A 182 -1.93 -13.49 9.10
CA PRO A 182 -2.02 -13.56 7.65
C PRO A 182 -0.78 -14.19 7.03
N SER A 183 -1.00 -14.96 5.95
CA SER A 183 0.11 -15.57 5.21
C SER A 183 1.10 -14.51 4.73
N TYR A 184 2.38 -14.85 4.70
CA TYR A 184 3.45 -13.93 4.32
C TYR A 184 4.37 -14.54 3.25
N GLU A 185 5.01 -13.68 2.48
CA GLU A 185 5.90 -14.07 1.37
C GLU A 185 7.36 -14.09 1.85
N ALA A 186 8.03 -15.23 1.71
CA ALA A 186 9.44 -15.37 2.05
C ALA A 186 10.13 -16.42 1.17
N THR A 187 11.46 -16.38 1.13
CA THR A 187 12.24 -17.44 0.49
C THR A 187 12.40 -18.63 1.41
N ILE A 188 12.61 -19.83 0.86
CA ILE A 188 12.97 -21.01 1.66
C ILE A 188 14.22 -20.73 2.49
N GLU A 189 15.22 -20.02 1.95
CA GLU A 189 16.42 -19.64 2.69
C GLU A 189 16.11 -18.86 3.98
N LYS A 190 15.16 -17.92 3.93
CA LYS A 190 14.73 -17.18 5.12
C LYS A 190 14.02 -18.08 6.12
N ILE A 191 13.27 -19.08 5.65
CA ILE A 191 12.65 -20.08 6.51
C ILE A 191 13.69 -21.02 7.12
N LEU A 192 14.70 -21.47 6.39
CA LEU A 192 15.77 -22.26 7.01
C LEU A 192 16.53 -21.42 8.05
N GLY A 193 16.83 -20.16 7.73
CA GLY A 193 17.46 -19.21 8.66
C GLY A 193 16.57 -18.65 9.78
N GLY A 194 15.47 -19.32 10.14
CA GLY A 194 14.63 -18.95 11.30
C GLY A 194 13.76 -17.69 11.12
N ARG A 195 13.83 -16.97 9.99
CA ARG A 195 13.03 -15.75 9.73
C ARG A 195 11.61 -16.12 9.29
N ARG A 196 10.78 -16.44 10.29
CA ARG A 196 9.34 -16.77 10.17
C ARG A 196 8.46 -15.53 9.96
N CYS A 197 7.21 -15.61 10.41
CA CYS A 197 6.20 -14.58 10.32
C CYS A 197 6.72 -13.21 10.82
N PRO A 198 6.63 -12.15 10.00
CA PRO A 198 7.08 -10.82 10.42
C PRO A 198 6.25 -10.26 11.58
N VAL A 199 4.96 -10.60 11.65
CA VAL A 199 4.08 -10.18 12.75
C VAL A 199 4.57 -10.75 14.08
N CYS A 200 4.78 -12.07 14.17
CA CYS A 200 5.35 -12.69 15.37
C CYS A 200 6.70 -12.09 15.74
N ARG A 201 7.58 -11.86 14.74
CA ARG A 201 8.90 -11.29 15.00
C ARG A 201 8.83 -9.88 15.58
N HIS A 202 7.96 -9.02 15.06
CA HIS A 202 7.80 -7.66 15.58
C HIS A 202 7.11 -7.66 16.95
N ALA A 203 6.13 -8.54 17.16
CA ALA A 203 5.41 -8.65 18.43
C ALA A 203 6.33 -9.09 19.59
N ARG A 204 7.27 -10.01 19.33
CA ARG A 204 8.31 -10.41 20.30
C ARG A 204 9.21 -9.27 20.77
N ALA A 205 9.28 -8.17 20.02
CA ALA A 205 10.07 -7.00 20.38
C ALA A 205 9.34 -6.02 21.32
N GLY A 206 8.08 -6.29 21.70
CA GLY A 206 7.33 -5.48 22.66
C GLY A 206 5.91 -5.97 22.89
N ALA A 207 5.08 -5.96 21.85
CA ALA A 207 3.64 -6.23 21.94
C ALA A 207 3.25 -7.58 22.59
N ASP A 208 4.08 -8.63 22.51
CA ASP A 208 3.77 -9.94 23.14
C ASP A 208 3.75 -9.88 24.67
N ALA A 209 4.45 -8.90 25.27
CA ALA A 209 4.50 -8.72 26.72
C ALA A 209 3.32 -7.90 27.27
N VAL A 210 2.44 -7.39 26.40
CA VAL A 210 1.38 -6.45 26.75
C VAL A 210 0.01 -7.08 26.45
N PRO A 211 -0.96 -7.04 27.38
CA PRO A 211 -2.32 -7.52 27.13
C PRO A 211 -2.99 -6.78 25.97
N VAL A 212 -3.85 -7.48 25.23
CA VAL A 212 -4.63 -6.88 24.14
C VAL A 212 -5.52 -5.77 24.68
N GLY A 213 -5.44 -4.60 24.04
CA GLY A 213 -6.14 -3.39 24.45
C GLY A 213 -5.30 -2.47 25.30
N ASP A 214 -4.20 -2.90 25.91
CA ASP A 214 -3.42 -2.01 26.79
C ASP A 214 -2.48 -1.10 26.01
N ALA A 215 -2.28 0.09 26.56
CA ALA A 215 -1.34 1.06 26.05
C ALA A 215 0.07 0.76 26.57
N PHE A 216 1.09 1.04 25.78
CA PHE A 216 2.49 0.85 26.15
C PHE A 216 3.41 1.78 25.35
N VAL A 217 4.71 1.75 25.69
CA VAL A 217 5.74 2.44 24.92
C VAL A 217 6.37 1.45 23.94
N SER A 218 6.16 1.68 22.65
CA SER A 218 6.78 0.93 21.58
C SER A 218 7.95 1.70 20.96
N ARG A 219 9.01 0.95 20.65
CA ARG A 219 10.15 1.36 19.83
C ARG A 219 9.84 1.42 18.32
N TRP A 220 8.72 0.86 17.89
CA TRP A 220 8.29 0.88 16.48
C TRP A 220 7.39 2.08 16.16
N ALA A 221 6.96 2.82 17.18
CA ALA A 221 6.19 4.03 16.99
C ALA A 221 6.99 5.03 16.14
N PRO A 222 6.37 5.65 15.11
CA PRO A 222 7.01 6.70 14.34
C PRO A 222 7.43 7.86 15.24
N ALA A 223 8.53 8.54 14.87
CA ALA A 223 8.84 9.82 15.49
C ALA A 223 7.76 10.85 15.11
N PRO A 224 7.40 11.78 16.02
CA PRO A 224 6.46 12.86 15.74
C PRO A 224 6.83 13.59 14.44
N ALA A 225 5.86 13.74 13.55
CA ALA A 225 6.11 14.32 12.23
C ALA A 225 6.08 15.86 12.26
N SER A 226 5.60 16.45 13.36
CA SER A 226 5.44 17.90 13.51
C SER A 226 5.58 18.38 14.95
N ALA A 227 5.81 19.67 15.14
CA ALA A 227 5.79 20.32 16.46
C ALA A 227 4.38 20.42 17.07
N ALA A 228 3.32 20.09 16.31
CA ALA A 228 1.94 20.16 16.79
C ALA A 228 1.64 19.08 17.84
N GLU A 229 2.16 17.86 17.66
CA GLU A 229 1.89 16.75 18.59
C GLU A 229 2.49 17.02 19.98
N PRO A 230 3.77 17.43 20.13
CA PRO A 230 4.32 17.78 21.45
C PRO A 230 3.59 18.95 22.11
N GLU A 231 3.20 19.98 21.34
CA GLU A 231 2.49 21.13 21.87
C GLU A 231 1.07 20.77 22.34
N LEU A 232 0.37 19.93 21.58
CA LEU A 232 -0.95 19.43 21.98
C LEU A 232 -0.86 18.58 23.25
N ARG A 233 0.14 17.69 23.32
CA ARG A 233 0.41 16.87 24.51
C ARG A 233 0.69 17.74 25.74
N ARG A 234 1.54 18.76 25.60
CA ARG A 234 1.87 19.70 26.68
C ARG A 234 0.61 20.39 27.21
N ARG A 235 -0.21 20.96 26.33
CA ARG A 235 -1.45 21.66 26.74
C ARG A 235 -2.49 20.72 27.35
N LEU A 236 -2.65 19.50 26.84
CA LEU A 236 -3.54 18.51 27.45
C LEU A 236 -3.08 18.17 28.88
N GLY A 237 -1.78 18.00 29.11
CA GLY A 237 -1.21 17.77 30.45
C GLY A 237 -1.39 18.94 31.43
N GLU A 238 -1.60 20.17 30.94
CA GLU A 238 -1.97 21.33 31.77
C GLU A 238 -3.45 21.31 32.19
N ARG A 239 -4.33 20.63 31.45
CA ARG A 239 -5.77 20.54 31.75
C ARG A 239 -6.15 19.25 32.47
N LEU A 240 -5.41 18.18 32.22
CA LEU A 240 -5.72 16.84 32.68
C LEU A 240 -4.55 16.22 33.44
N GLU A 241 -4.86 15.57 34.55
CA GLU A 241 -3.95 14.71 35.31
C GLU A 241 -4.01 13.27 34.78
N VAL A 242 -3.45 13.06 33.58
CA VAL A 242 -3.41 11.75 32.87
C VAL A 242 -2.01 11.42 32.37
N ASP A 243 -1.72 10.14 32.18
CA ASP A 243 -0.47 9.69 31.57
C ASP A 243 -0.51 9.84 30.03
N LEU A 244 0.35 10.70 29.50
CA LEU A 244 0.52 10.94 28.05
C LEU A 244 1.85 10.37 27.52
N GLY A 245 2.48 9.47 28.27
CA GLY A 245 3.78 8.86 27.94
C GLY A 245 3.70 7.72 26.93
N ASN A 246 2.56 7.04 26.83
CA ASN A 246 2.37 5.91 25.91
C ASN A 246 2.30 6.38 24.45
N ASN A 247 2.80 5.56 23.54
CA ASN A 247 2.82 5.84 22.09
C ASN A 247 2.30 4.67 21.23
N ALA A 248 1.84 3.59 21.86
CA ALA A 248 1.24 2.45 21.18
C ALA A 248 0.08 1.84 21.98
N VAL A 249 -0.87 1.24 21.26
CA VAL A 249 -1.94 0.39 21.80
C VAL A 249 -1.81 -1.02 21.23
N ARG A 250 -1.85 -2.04 22.08
CA ARG A 250 -1.85 -3.45 21.66
C ARG A 250 -3.18 -3.82 21.01
N VAL A 251 -3.16 -4.33 19.77
CA VAL A 251 -4.38 -4.69 19.02
C VAL A 251 -4.48 -6.18 18.70
N ALA A 252 -5.68 -6.76 18.74
CA ALA A 252 -5.87 -8.20 18.54
C ALA A 252 -5.45 -8.71 17.14
N ARG A 253 -5.62 -7.86 16.12
CA ARG A 253 -5.33 -8.17 14.72
C ARG A 253 -4.21 -7.29 14.19
N PRO A 254 -3.35 -7.80 13.29
CA PRO A 254 -2.21 -7.03 12.84
C PRO A 254 -2.61 -5.77 12.06
N PHE A 255 -1.93 -4.68 12.36
CA PHE A 255 -1.83 -3.48 11.53
C PHE A 255 -0.51 -3.54 10.75
N PHE A 256 -0.59 -3.70 9.43
CA PHE A 256 0.55 -4.10 8.60
C PHE A 256 1.23 -5.37 9.14
N SER A 257 2.47 -5.24 9.63
CA SER A 257 3.25 -6.32 10.22
C SER A 257 3.41 -6.19 11.74
N HIS A 258 2.57 -5.39 12.39
CA HIS A 258 2.64 -5.10 13.80
C HIS A 258 1.33 -5.46 14.50
N LEU A 259 1.44 -5.86 15.75
CA LEU A 259 0.32 -6.20 16.63
C LEU A 259 -0.04 -5.03 17.57
N GLU A 260 0.32 -3.83 17.11
CA GLU A 260 0.24 -2.56 17.80
C GLU A 260 -0.12 -1.46 16.80
N VAL A 261 -0.77 -0.42 17.30
CA VAL A 261 -1.16 0.79 16.56
C VAL A 261 -0.59 2.01 17.29
N TRP A 262 -0.21 3.03 16.53
CA TRP A 262 0.45 4.24 17.05
C TRP A 262 -0.39 5.50 16.77
N PRO A 263 -1.27 5.90 17.70
CA PRO A 263 -1.89 7.24 17.70
C PRO A 263 -0.91 8.32 18.13
N ASP A 264 -1.17 9.57 17.75
CA ASP A 264 -0.31 10.72 18.10
C ASP A 264 -0.33 11.00 19.61
N ILE A 265 -1.51 10.86 20.23
CA ILE A 265 -1.68 10.97 21.68
C ILE A 265 -2.59 9.84 22.16
N ILE A 266 -2.22 9.25 23.30
CA ILE A 266 -2.94 8.16 23.95
C ILE A 266 -3.28 8.62 25.36
N ILE A 267 -4.54 8.43 25.77
CA ILE A 267 -5.02 8.69 27.13
C ILE A 267 -5.56 7.37 27.69
N PRO A 268 -4.72 6.52 28.33
CA PRO A 268 -5.11 5.20 28.80
C PRO A 268 -6.28 5.19 29.79
N GLU A 269 -6.30 6.16 30.72
CA GLU A 269 -7.33 6.32 31.76
C GLU A 269 -8.72 6.49 31.17
N LEU A 270 -8.79 7.16 30.02
CA LEU A 270 -10.04 7.39 29.31
C LEU A 270 -10.25 6.40 28.15
N ARG A 271 -9.30 5.52 27.86
CA ARG A 271 -9.31 4.64 26.66
C ARG A 271 -9.65 5.45 25.40
N VAL A 272 -9.02 6.62 25.23
CA VAL A 272 -9.17 7.49 24.05
C VAL A 272 -7.81 7.70 23.38
N ALA A 273 -7.79 7.53 22.06
CA ALA A 273 -6.69 7.86 21.19
C ALA A 273 -7.02 9.14 20.41
N ILE A 274 -6.06 10.04 20.27
CA ILE A 274 -6.20 11.28 19.50
C ILE A 274 -5.26 11.24 18.30
N GLU A 275 -5.80 11.59 17.14
CA GLU A 275 -5.10 11.72 15.87
C GLU A 275 -5.08 13.19 15.45
N TYR A 276 -3.94 13.73 15.07
CA TYR A 276 -3.75 15.11 14.64
C TYR A 276 -3.36 15.16 13.16
N ASP A 277 -4.36 15.28 12.30
CA ASP A 277 -4.16 15.34 10.86
C ASP A 277 -3.84 16.75 10.41
N THR A 278 -2.61 16.97 9.96
CA THR A 278 -2.23 18.17 9.24
C THR A 278 -2.50 18.01 7.75
N THR A 279 -2.99 19.07 7.09
CA THR A 279 -2.86 19.19 5.64
C THR A 279 -1.36 19.27 5.34
N GLY A 280 -0.78 18.26 4.71
CA GLY A 280 0.64 18.24 4.36
C GLY A 280 1.07 19.49 3.58
N ARG A 281 2.39 19.68 3.45
CA ARG A 281 3.02 20.84 2.77
C ARG A 281 2.56 20.99 1.31
N ASP A 282 2.10 19.91 0.68
CA ASP A 282 1.52 19.85 -0.65
C ASP A 282 0.05 19.38 -0.54
N GLY A 283 -0.90 20.31 -0.64
CA GLY A 283 -2.32 20.12 -0.32
C GLY A 283 -3.14 19.16 -1.21
N LEU A 284 -2.59 18.02 -1.66
CA LEU A 284 -3.24 17.07 -2.58
C LEU A 284 -3.00 15.57 -2.28
N GLU A 285 -2.84 15.16 -1.02
CA GLU A 285 -2.78 13.71 -0.67
C GLU A 285 -3.79 13.30 0.41
N HIS A 286 -5.09 13.55 0.18
CA HIS A 286 -6.12 13.11 1.13
C HIS A 286 -7.33 12.42 0.48
N VAL A 287 -7.15 11.67 -0.61
CA VAL A 287 -8.26 10.91 -1.19
C VAL A 287 -7.86 9.46 -1.51
N GLY A 288 -8.49 8.51 -0.82
CA GLY A 288 -8.46 7.08 -1.12
C GLY A 288 -7.56 6.23 -0.20
N ARG A 289 -6.30 6.01 -0.60
CA ARG A 289 -5.45 4.95 -0.01
C ARG A 289 -5.03 5.19 1.44
N ARG A 290 -4.83 6.46 1.82
CA ARG A 290 -4.52 6.86 3.20
C ARG A 290 -5.76 6.80 4.09
N GLU A 291 -6.91 7.18 3.56
CA GLU A 291 -8.20 7.12 4.26
C GLU A 291 -8.61 5.70 4.62
N ASP A 292 -8.42 4.72 3.73
CA ASP A 292 -8.71 3.31 4.04
C ASP A 292 -7.79 2.73 5.12
N THR A 293 -6.53 3.18 5.12
CA THR A 293 -5.54 2.81 6.14
C THR A 293 -5.92 3.39 7.49
N ASP A 294 -6.34 4.65 7.51
CA ASP A 294 -6.83 5.37 8.68
C ASP A 294 -8.10 4.74 9.24
N LYS A 295 -9.09 4.45 8.40
CA LYS A 295 -10.31 3.71 8.80
C LYS A 295 -9.99 2.32 9.35
N ARG A 296 -8.96 1.65 8.82
CA ARG A 296 -8.50 0.37 9.38
C ARG A 296 -7.86 0.57 10.76
N LYS A 297 -7.03 1.61 10.93
CA LYS A 297 -6.42 1.96 12.21
C LYS A 297 -7.49 2.20 13.28
N ASP A 298 -8.47 3.05 12.97
CA ASP A 298 -9.58 3.36 13.87
C ASP A 298 -10.39 2.11 14.26
N ARG A 299 -10.68 1.22 13.30
CA ARG A 299 -11.38 -0.04 13.57
C ARG A 299 -10.60 -0.98 14.48
N LEU A 300 -9.27 -1.02 14.36
CA LEU A 300 -8.43 -1.87 15.22
C LEU A 300 -8.41 -1.35 16.67
N LEU A 301 -8.33 -0.03 16.85
CA LEU A 301 -8.42 0.61 18.17
C LEU A 301 -9.80 0.38 18.81
N ARG A 302 -10.89 0.66 18.08
CA ARG A 302 -12.26 0.39 18.54
C ARG A 302 -12.51 -1.08 18.85
N GLY A 303 -11.94 -1.98 18.06
CA GLY A 303 -12.02 -3.42 18.29
C GLY A 303 -11.38 -3.90 19.59
N VAL A 304 -10.57 -3.07 20.26
CA VAL A 304 -9.96 -3.36 21.57
C VAL A 304 -10.38 -2.36 22.66
N GLY A 305 -11.54 -1.70 22.48
CA GLY A 305 -12.18 -0.88 23.52
C GLY A 305 -11.76 0.60 23.54
N TRP A 306 -11.01 1.07 22.54
CA TRP A 306 -10.59 2.48 22.46
C TRP A 306 -11.54 3.29 21.59
N GLU A 307 -11.78 4.55 21.95
CA GLU A 307 -12.40 5.51 21.03
C GLU A 307 -11.33 6.38 20.37
N VAL A 308 -11.62 6.89 19.17
CA VAL A 308 -10.69 7.72 18.39
C VAL A 308 -11.30 9.10 18.17
N VAL A 309 -10.57 10.15 18.55
CA VAL A 309 -10.88 11.54 18.27
C VAL A 309 -9.88 12.08 17.26
N ARG A 310 -10.35 12.47 16.08
CA ARG A 310 -9.48 12.98 15.02
C ARG A 310 -9.59 14.49 14.90
N ILE A 311 -8.45 15.16 14.94
CA ILE A 311 -8.31 16.61 14.78
C ILE A 311 -7.92 16.87 13.34
N ARG A 312 -8.86 17.40 12.57
CA ARG A 312 -8.75 17.66 11.13
C ARG A 312 -8.33 19.12 10.93
N CYS A 313 -7.10 19.34 10.52
CA CYS A 313 -6.59 20.70 10.32
C CYS A 313 -6.97 21.29 8.95
N GLY A 314 -7.18 22.60 8.90
CA GLY A 314 -7.39 23.34 7.66
C GLY A 314 -8.69 22.99 6.95
N LYS A 315 -8.63 22.57 5.68
CA LYS A 315 -9.82 22.26 4.85
C LYS A 315 -10.31 20.81 4.98
N LEU A 316 -9.72 20.03 5.88
CA LEU A 316 -10.08 18.63 6.07
C LEU A 316 -11.46 18.51 6.72
N ARG A 317 -12.33 17.70 6.10
CA ARG A 317 -13.66 17.41 6.65
C ARG A 317 -13.57 16.35 7.76
N PRO A 318 -14.46 16.42 8.77
CA PRO A 318 -14.74 15.33 9.70
C PRO A 318 -15.09 14.03 8.98
N ILE A 319 -14.65 12.90 9.53
CA ILE A 319 -14.96 11.55 9.08
C ILE A 319 -15.76 10.81 10.16
N GLY A 320 -15.38 10.97 11.43
CA GLY A 320 -16.02 10.38 12.59
C GLY A 320 -16.97 11.35 13.32
N PRO A 321 -17.86 10.81 14.19
CA PRO A 321 -18.84 11.61 14.94
C PRO A 321 -18.21 12.51 16.02
N PHE A 322 -16.98 12.18 16.44
CA PHE A 322 -16.24 12.90 17.48
C PHE A 322 -15.08 13.73 16.93
N ASP A 323 -14.96 13.82 15.61
CA ASP A 323 -13.88 14.56 14.97
C ASP A 323 -14.03 16.07 15.21
N LEU A 324 -12.90 16.74 15.41
CA LEU A 324 -12.83 18.17 15.61
C LEU A 324 -12.07 18.83 14.46
N THR A 325 -12.54 19.98 14.00
CA THR A 325 -11.80 20.82 13.06
C THR A 325 -10.99 21.90 13.79
N ALA A 326 -9.78 22.17 13.29
CA ALA A 326 -8.89 23.18 13.84
C ALA A 326 -8.03 23.86 12.77
N SER A 327 -7.52 25.06 13.05
CA SER A 327 -6.48 25.71 12.23
C SER A 327 -5.07 25.45 12.79
N GLY A 328 -4.97 24.98 14.02
CA GLY A 328 -3.72 24.72 14.75
C GLY A 328 -3.99 24.38 16.21
N VAL A 329 -2.92 24.11 16.96
CA VAL A 329 -3.00 23.81 18.40
C VAL A 329 -3.20 25.11 19.19
N THR A 330 -4.35 25.25 19.84
CA THR A 330 -4.74 26.42 20.65
C THR A 330 -5.42 25.99 21.95
N ASN A 331 -5.53 26.88 22.94
CA ASN A 331 -6.26 26.56 24.18
C ASN A 331 -7.73 26.21 23.89
N ALA A 332 -8.39 26.96 23.01
CA ALA A 332 -9.77 26.69 22.61
C ALA A 332 -9.95 25.31 21.95
N LEU A 333 -8.96 24.83 21.18
CA LEU A 333 -8.98 23.46 20.67
C LEU A 333 -8.88 22.45 21.82
N VAL A 334 -7.98 22.68 22.77
CA VAL A 334 -7.77 21.78 23.91
C VAL A 334 -9.02 21.68 24.79
N ASP A 335 -9.68 22.80 25.05
CA ASP A 335 -10.93 22.84 25.80
C ASP A 335 -12.03 22.03 25.08
N ARG A 336 -12.17 22.20 23.74
CA ARG A 336 -13.08 21.39 22.92
C ARG A 336 -12.73 19.90 22.91
N ILE A 337 -11.45 19.53 23.00
CA ILE A 337 -11.05 18.12 23.15
C ILE A 337 -11.53 17.61 24.50
N VAL A 338 -11.33 18.36 25.59
CA VAL A 338 -11.78 17.97 26.93
C VAL A 338 -13.29 17.79 26.98
N ASP A 339 -14.06 18.70 26.36
CA ASP A 339 -15.52 18.54 26.22
C ASP A 339 -15.86 17.27 25.44
N ARG A 340 -15.14 17.00 24.35
CA ARG A 340 -15.34 15.80 23.54
C ARG A 340 -15.03 14.51 24.31
N LEU A 341 -14.01 14.52 25.16
CA LEU A 341 -13.73 13.39 26.05
C LEU A 341 -14.91 13.17 27.01
N GLY A 342 -15.49 14.26 27.53
CA GLY A 342 -16.66 14.22 28.38
C GLY A 342 -17.91 13.67 27.69
N GLU A 343 -18.13 13.99 26.41
CA GLU A 343 -19.18 13.35 25.59
C GLU A 343 -18.97 11.83 25.43
N ILE A 344 -17.70 11.38 25.30
CA ILE A 344 -17.37 9.97 25.02
C ILE A 344 -17.39 9.09 26.29
N ARG A 345 -16.92 9.62 27.42
CA ARG A 345 -16.77 8.86 28.68
C ARG A 345 -17.66 9.33 29.82
N GLY A 346 -18.35 10.45 29.64
CA GLY A 346 -19.15 11.10 30.67
C GLY A 346 -18.35 12.16 31.43
N GLU A 347 -18.98 13.32 31.64
CA GLU A 347 -18.40 14.46 32.35
C GLU A 347 -17.90 14.11 33.76
N LEU A 348 -18.58 13.19 34.46
CA LEU A 348 -18.18 12.78 35.81
C LEU A 348 -16.79 12.12 35.81
N ILE A 349 -16.55 11.21 34.85
CA ILE A 349 -15.28 10.48 34.75
C ILE A 349 -14.17 11.43 34.32
N VAL A 350 -14.40 12.22 33.27
CA VAL A 350 -13.39 13.17 32.76
C VAL A 350 -13.10 14.27 33.77
N GLY A 351 -14.12 14.75 34.48
CA GLY A 351 -14.00 15.75 35.54
C GLY A 351 -13.07 15.32 36.68
N ALA A 352 -13.01 14.02 36.99
CA ALA A 352 -12.10 13.49 38.01
C ALA A 352 -10.61 13.63 37.65
N TYR A 353 -10.29 13.83 36.37
CA TYR A 353 -8.94 14.04 35.88
C TYR A 353 -8.65 15.51 35.57
N ARG A 354 -9.58 16.44 35.74
CA ARG A 354 -9.32 17.87 35.44
C ARG A 354 -8.42 18.48 36.53
N ARG A 355 -7.48 19.33 36.10
CA ARG A 355 -6.59 20.11 36.98
C ARG A 355 -7.22 21.42 37.46
#